data_AF-A0ABD7U749-F1
#
_entry.id   AF-A0ABD7U749-F1
#
_cell.length_a   1.000
_cell.length_b   1.000
_cell.length_c   1.000
_cell.angle_alpha   90.00
_cell.angle_beta   90.00
_cell.angle_gamma   90.00
#
_symmetry.space_group_name_H-M   'P 1'
#
loop_
_entity.id
_entity.type
_entity.pdbx_description
1 polymer ?
#
loop_
_entity_poly.entity_id
_entity_poly.type
_entity_poly.pdbx_seq_one_letter_code
_entity_poly.pdbx_strand_id
1 'polypeptide(L)'
;MPTIPRETYPTARKEHVCEFCGCKIQPGQRYVRQTNVYDRIVYDFVTHRECEEVAHELRMYDDCDDEGLDGKSFRENLKEYVYANHYDEHTDDVYTNWQLNGYEIAKKVLKELKKQK
;
A
#
# COMPACT_ATOMS: atom_id res chain seq x y z
N MET A 1 -11.47 14.03 -2.70
CA MET A 1 -10.95 12.71 -3.08
C MET A 1 -10.99 12.61 -4.61
N PRO A 2 -9.99 12.05 -5.31
CA PRO A 2 -10.06 11.89 -6.76
C PRO A 2 -11.29 11.05 -7.16
N THR A 3 -11.93 11.43 -8.27
CA THR A 3 -13.00 10.58 -8.83
C THR A 3 -12.35 9.37 -9.51
N ILE A 4 -12.99 8.20 -9.41
CA ILE A 4 -12.48 6.95 -9.97
C ILE A 4 -13.42 6.48 -11.09
N PRO A 5 -13.18 6.86 -12.36
CA PRO A 5 -14.01 6.38 -13.47
C PRO A 5 -13.84 4.89 -13.77
N ARG A 6 -12.67 4.33 -13.44
CA ARG A 6 -12.35 2.94 -13.78
C ARG A 6 -11.36 2.34 -12.81
N GLU A 7 -11.65 1.11 -12.40
CA GLU A 7 -10.73 0.26 -11.66
C GLU A 7 -10.65 -1.12 -12.34
N THR A 8 -9.45 -1.67 -12.45
CA THR A 8 -9.21 -2.98 -13.08
C THR A 8 -8.15 -3.78 -12.33
N TYR A 9 -8.19 -5.10 -12.52
CA TYR A 9 -7.31 -6.07 -11.84
C TYR A 9 -6.48 -6.92 -12.82
N PRO A 10 -5.67 -6.29 -13.68
CA PRO A 10 -4.89 -7.00 -14.70
C PRO A 10 -3.76 -7.86 -14.12
N THR A 11 -3.24 -8.75 -14.96
CA THR A 11 -1.95 -9.41 -14.75
C THR A 11 -0.86 -8.65 -15.49
N ALA A 12 0.25 -8.34 -14.80
CA ALA A 12 1.38 -7.61 -15.35
C ALA A 12 2.03 -8.38 -16.52
N ARG A 13 2.10 -7.72 -17.67
CA ARG A 13 2.82 -8.24 -18.87
C ARG A 13 4.26 -7.72 -18.96
N LYS A 14 4.54 -6.65 -18.23
CA LYS A 14 5.86 -6.02 -18.06
C LYS A 14 5.99 -5.54 -16.62
N GLU A 15 7.19 -5.14 -16.24
CA GLU A 15 7.41 -4.54 -14.92
C GLU A 15 6.65 -3.21 -14.77
N HIS A 16 6.04 -3.02 -13.61
CA HIS A 16 5.47 -1.74 -13.18
C HIS A 16 6.06 -1.36 -11.81
N VAL A 17 5.93 -0.09 -11.42
CA VAL A 17 6.24 0.35 -10.07
C VAL A 17 4.92 0.56 -9.33
N CYS A 18 4.83 0.05 -8.11
CA CYS A 18 3.70 0.31 -7.24
C CYS A 18 3.80 1.72 -6.67
N GLU A 19 2.77 2.53 -6.90
CA GLU A 19 2.68 3.92 -6.44
C GLU A 19 2.62 4.04 -4.91
N PHE A 20 2.24 2.96 -4.21
CA PHE A 20 2.24 2.90 -2.75
C PHE A 20 3.61 2.58 -2.16
N CYS A 21 4.09 1.35 -2.34
CA CYS A 21 5.32 0.91 -1.68
C CYS A 21 6.60 1.28 -2.45
N GLY A 22 6.51 1.72 -3.70
CA GLY A 22 7.64 2.01 -4.59
C GLY A 22 8.39 0.76 -5.09
N CYS A 23 7.91 -0.44 -4.75
CA CYS A 23 8.52 -1.69 -5.20
C CYS A 23 7.97 -2.12 -6.57
N LYS A 24 8.73 -2.98 -7.26
CA LYS A 24 8.37 -3.49 -8.58
C LYS A 24 7.22 -4.50 -8.52
N ILE A 25 6.26 -4.36 -9.42
CA ILE A 25 5.27 -5.37 -9.78
C ILE A 25 5.85 -6.15 -10.96
N GLN A 26 6.18 -7.41 -10.72
CA GLN A 26 6.84 -8.28 -11.68
C GLN A 26 5.85 -8.84 -12.72
N PRO A 27 6.31 -9.17 -13.94
CA PRO A 27 5.49 -9.91 -14.91
C PRO A 27 4.86 -11.16 -14.29
N GLY A 28 3.58 -11.39 -14.58
CA GLY A 28 2.78 -12.48 -14.01
C GLY A 28 2.08 -12.15 -12.69
N GLN A 29 2.42 -11.05 -12.01
CA GLN A 29 1.71 -10.61 -10.80
C GLN A 29 0.39 -9.91 -11.15
N ARG A 30 -0.65 -10.16 -10.35
CA ARG A 30 -1.90 -9.39 -10.42
C ARG A 30 -1.73 -8.08 -9.65
N TYR A 31 -2.26 -7.00 -10.19
CA TYR A 31 -2.14 -5.67 -9.60
C TYR A 31 -3.44 -4.88 -9.79
N VAL A 32 -3.57 -3.77 -9.07
CA VAL A 32 -4.70 -2.84 -9.21
C VAL A 32 -4.27 -1.70 -10.11
N ARG A 33 -5.07 -1.42 -11.14
CA ARG A 33 -4.93 -0.23 -11.98
C ARG A 33 -6.20 0.57 -11.89
N GLN A 34 -6.08 1.73 -11.26
CA GLN A 34 -7.14 2.70 -11.11
C GLN A 34 -6.89 3.86 -12.07
N THR A 35 -7.91 4.32 -12.78
CA THR A 35 -7.87 5.59 -13.51
C THR A 35 -8.54 6.62 -12.61
N ASN A 36 -7.87 7.74 -12.40
CA ASN A 36 -8.28 8.83 -11.52
C ASN A 36 -8.50 10.10 -12.32
N VAL A 37 -9.42 10.94 -11.80
CA VAL A 37 -9.61 12.31 -12.26
C VAL A 37 -9.51 13.25 -11.05
N TYR A 38 -8.53 14.15 -11.09
CA TYR A 38 -8.32 15.18 -10.07
C TYR A 38 -7.94 16.49 -10.75
N ASP A 39 -8.61 17.59 -10.40
CA ASP A 39 -8.43 18.90 -11.04
C ASP A 39 -8.39 18.85 -12.58
N ARG A 40 -9.32 18.10 -13.18
CA ARG A 40 -9.45 17.85 -14.63
C ARG A 40 -8.26 17.09 -15.26
N ILE A 41 -7.30 16.63 -14.47
CA ILE A 41 -6.19 15.79 -14.90
C ILE A 41 -6.60 14.33 -14.76
N VAL A 42 -6.43 13.57 -15.85
CA VAL A 42 -6.64 12.12 -15.87
C VAL A 42 -5.29 11.44 -15.72
N TYR A 43 -5.18 10.54 -14.74
CA TYR A 43 -3.97 9.77 -14.51
C TYR A 43 -4.30 8.35 -14.07
N ASP A 44 -3.36 7.42 -14.26
CA ASP A 44 -3.48 6.07 -13.73
C ASP A 44 -2.70 5.95 -12.42
N PHE A 45 -3.24 5.20 -11.48
CA PHE A 45 -2.64 4.84 -10.21
C PHE A 45 -2.50 3.31 -10.16
N VAL A 46 -1.27 2.83 -9.96
CA VAL A 46 -0.92 1.42 -10.09
C VAL A 46 -0.36 0.90 -8.77
N THR A 47 -1.01 -0.08 -8.16
CA THR A 47 -0.60 -0.63 -6.85
C THR A 47 -0.53 -2.15 -6.87
N HIS A 48 0.32 -2.73 -6.01
CA HIS A 48 0.16 -4.15 -5.66
C HIS A 48 -1.21 -4.36 -5.02
N ARG A 49 -1.83 -5.51 -5.28
CA ARG A 49 -3.14 -5.82 -4.70
C ARG A 49 -3.08 -5.87 -3.17
N GLU A 50 -1.99 -6.38 -2.62
CA GLU A 50 -1.79 -6.47 -1.17
C GLU A 50 -1.55 -5.10 -0.53
N CYS A 51 -0.93 -4.16 -1.26
CA CYS A 51 -0.79 -2.78 -0.79
C CYS A 51 -2.14 -2.07 -0.78
N GLU A 52 -2.98 -2.27 -1.79
CA GLU A 52 -4.35 -1.74 -1.81
C GLU A 52 -5.18 -2.29 -0.65
N GLU A 53 -5.13 -3.60 -0.46
CA GLU A 53 -5.92 -4.27 0.57
C GLU A 53 -5.48 -3.86 1.98
N VAL A 54 -4.17 -3.73 2.25
CA VAL A 54 -3.70 -3.28 3.56
C VAL A 54 -4.06 -1.82 3.83
N ALA A 55 -4.09 -0.95 2.82
CA ALA A 55 -4.53 0.44 2.97
C ALA A 55 -5.99 0.52 3.44
N HIS A 56 -6.86 -0.33 2.87
CA HIS A 56 -8.25 -0.44 3.32
C HIS A 56 -8.39 -1.05 4.72
N GLU A 57 -7.69 -2.14 5.01
CA GLU A 57 -7.78 -2.82 6.31
C GLU A 57 -7.27 -1.94 7.46
N LEU A 58 -6.26 -1.11 7.21
CA LEU A 58 -5.76 -0.12 8.17
C LEU A 58 -6.50 1.22 8.10
N ARG A 59 -7.55 1.34 7.28
CA ARG A 59 -8.36 2.56 7.14
C ARG A 59 -7.54 3.81 6.81
N MET A 60 -6.47 3.66 6.04
CA MET A 60 -5.55 4.76 5.71
C MET A 60 -6.21 5.88 4.90
N TYR A 61 -7.39 5.63 4.32
CA TYR A 61 -8.16 6.59 3.55
C TYR A 61 -9.07 7.48 4.41
N ASP A 62 -9.34 7.13 5.67
CA ASP A 62 -10.34 7.81 6.50
C ASP A 62 -9.93 9.26 6.84
N ASP A 63 -8.62 9.49 7.00
CA ASP A 63 -8.04 10.81 7.30
C ASP A 63 -7.47 11.51 6.05
N CYS A 64 -7.72 10.98 4.85
CA CYS A 64 -7.30 11.62 3.62
C CYS A 64 -8.28 12.73 3.23
N ASP A 65 -7.75 13.94 3.01
CA ASP A 65 -8.47 15.06 2.43
C ASP A 65 -8.78 14.82 0.93
N ASP A 66 -8.90 15.90 0.16
CA ASP A 66 -9.34 15.80 -1.23
C ASP A 66 -8.36 15.09 -2.18
N GLU A 67 -7.12 14.90 -1.75
CA GLU A 67 -6.03 14.34 -2.54
C GLU A 67 -5.98 12.80 -2.51
N GLY A 68 -6.66 12.17 -1.55
CA GLY A 68 -6.58 10.72 -1.32
C GLY A 68 -5.25 10.28 -0.72
N LEU A 69 -5.00 8.97 -0.72
CA LEU A 69 -3.78 8.40 -0.14
C LEU A 69 -2.65 8.38 -1.16
N ASP A 70 -1.53 9.03 -0.84
CA ASP A 70 -0.31 8.97 -1.63
C ASP A 70 0.67 7.90 -1.10
N GLY A 71 1.69 7.58 -1.90
CA GLY A 71 2.68 6.56 -1.53
C GLY A 71 3.59 6.90 -0.36
N LYS A 72 3.87 8.18 -0.08
CA LYS A 72 4.58 8.60 1.13
C LYS A 72 3.69 8.33 2.34
N SER A 73 2.46 8.82 2.33
CA SER A 73 1.48 8.65 3.41
C SER A 73 1.21 7.16 3.70
N PHE A 74 1.05 6.34 2.66
CA PHE A 74 0.94 4.88 2.79
C PHE A 74 2.15 4.25 3.51
N ARG A 75 3.37 4.62 3.12
CA ARG A 75 4.61 4.06 3.71
C ARG A 75 4.81 4.53 5.16
N GLU A 76 4.37 5.74 5.49
CA GLU A 76 4.39 6.26 6.86
C GLU A 76 3.39 5.51 7.74
N ASN A 77 2.14 5.35 7.30
CA ASN A 77 1.13 4.55 8.00
C ASN A 77 1.57 3.09 8.23
N LEU A 78 2.19 2.46 7.22
CA LEU A 78 2.76 1.11 7.40
C LEU A 78 3.85 1.06 8.47
N LYS A 79 4.74 2.07 8.50
CA LYS A 79 5.80 2.14 9.51
C LYS A 79 5.22 2.36 10.90
N GLU A 80 4.22 3.22 11.02
CA GLU A 80 3.52 3.47 12.28
C GLU A 80 2.84 2.21 12.81
N TYR A 81 2.16 1.44 11.96
CA TYR A 81 1.61 0.15 12.36
C TYR A 81 2.70 -0.79 12.87
N VAL A 82 3.81 -0.93 12.13
CA VAL A 82 4.91 -1.82 12.53
C VAL A 82 5.51 -1.36 13.86
N TYR A 83 5.76 -0.06 14.02
CA TYR A 83 6.29 0.49 15.26
C TYR A 83 5.36 0.26 16.44
N ALA A 84 4.06 0.54 16.29
CA ALA A 84 3.08 0.38 17.37
C ALA A 84 2.88 -1.09 17.82
N ASN A 85 3.11 -2.07 16.93
CA ASN A 85 2.81 -3.48 17.20
C ASN A 85 4.06 -4.37 17.36
N HIS A 86 5.21 -3.94 16.86
CA HIS A 86 6.43 -4.75 16.75
C HIS A 86 7.70 -4.00 17.18
N TYR A 87 7.55 -2.98 18.01
CA TYR A 87 8.68 -2.33 18.70
C TYR A 87 9.25 -3.25 19.79
N ASP A 88 10.58 -3.32 19.85
CA ASP A 88 11.34 -4.09 20.83
C ASP A 88 12.05 -3.11 21.78
N GLU A 89 11.52 -3.01 23.01
CA GLU A 89 12.07 -2.15 24.07
C GLU A 89 13.54 -2.47 24.41
N HIS A 90 14.01 -3.70 24.15
CA HIS A 90 15.38 -4.09 24.44
C HIS A 90 16.38 -3.53 23.44
N THR A 91 15.97 -3.36 22.18
CA THR A 91 16.83 -2.80 21.13
C THR A 91 16.51 -1.34 20.81
N ASP A 92 15.45 -0.78 21.39
CA ASP A 92 14.92 0.55 21.08
C ASP A 92 14.65 0.72 19.57
N ASP A 93 14.19 -0.34 18.93
CA ASP A 93 13.93 -0.41 17.49
C ASP A 93 12.88 -1.50 17.19
N VAL A 94 12.39 -1.59 15.95
CA VAL A 94 11.51 -2.68 15.52
C VAL A 94 12.29 -3.99 15.39
N TYR A 95 11.63 -5.12 15.68
CA TYR A 95 12.27 -6.44 15.53
C TYR A 95 12.90 -6.59 14.14
N THR A 96 14.13 -7.12 14.08
CA THR A 96 14.92 -7.25 12.83
C THR A 96 14.18 -7.96 11.69
N ASN A 97 13.24 -8.85 12.01
CA ASN A 97 12.39 -9.53 11.04
C ASN A 97 11.31 -8.64 10.37
N TRP A 98 11.27 -7.35 10.71
CA TRP A 98 10.43 -6.30 10.11
C TRP A 98 11.22 -5.26 9.30
N GLN A 99 12.56 -5.35 9.27
CA GLN A 99 13.43 -4.55 8.41
C GLN A 99 13.39 -5.06 6.95
N LEU A 100 12.20 -4.99 6.35
CA LEU A 100 11.89 -5.50 5.02
C LEU A 100 11.57 -4.35 4.05
N ASN A 101 11.50 -4.62 2.75
CA ASN A 101 10.99 -3.63 1.80
C ASN A 101 9.47 -3.40 2.00
N GLY A 102 8.97 -2.25 1.53
CA GLY A 102 7.57 -1.86 1.76
C GLY A 102 6.53 -2.88 1.28
N TYR A 103 6.81 -3.62 0.21
CA TYR A 103 5.89 -4.65 -0.28
C TYR A 103 5.85 -5.88 0.64
N GLU A 104 7.01 -6.34 1.13
CA GLU A 104 7.07 -7.44 2.09
C GLU A 104 6.43 -7.07 3.44
N ILE A 105 6.62 -5.82 3.90
CA ILE A 105 5.92 -5.29 5.08
C ILE A 105 4.40 -5.34 4.86
N ALA A 106 3.90 -4.76 3.75
CA ALA A 106 2.47 -4.75 3.43
C ALA A 106 1.85 -6.16 3.46
N LYS A 107 2.49 -7.14 2.84
CA LYS A 107 2.04 -8.54 2.87
C LYS A 107 2.01 -9.13 4.28
N LYS A 108 3.04 -8.86 5.08
CA LYS A 108 3.16 -9.40 6.45
C LYS A 108 2.08 -8.79 7.35
N VAL A 109 1.88 -7.47 7.30
CA VAL A 109 0.80 -6.77 8.01
C VAL A 109 -0.57 -7.31 7.58
N LEU A 110 -0.84 -7.38 6.27
CA LEU A 110 -2.11 -7.91 5.77
C LEU A 110 -2.40 -9.33 6.27
N LYS A 111 -1.38 -10.18 6.37
CA LYS A 111 -1.50 -11.53 6.92
C LYS A 111 -1.84 -11.52 8.42
N GLU A 112 -1.33 -10.56 9.18
CA GLU A 112 -1.68 -10.39 10.60
C GLU A 112 -3.12 -9.95 10.77
N LEU A 113 -3.54 -8.91 10.05
CA LEU A 113 -4.91 -8.38 10.11
C LEU A 113 -5.96 -9.46 9.75
N LYS A 114 -5.66 -10.29 8.74
CA LYS A 114 -6.53 -11.41 8.35
C LYS A 114 -6.61 -12.55 9.36
N LYS A 115 -5.63 -12.70 10.26
CA LYS A 115 -5.66 -13.73 11.32
C LYS A 115 -6.41 -13.27 12.57
N GLN A 116 -6.62 -11.98 12.73
CA GLN A 116 -7.34 -11.39 13.86
C GLN A 116 -8.86 -11.33 13.62
N LYS A 117 -9.31 -11.66 12.40
CA LYS A 117 -10.72 -11.85 12.02
C LYS A 117 -11.13 -13.30 12.24
#